data_AF-A0A1S2CST5-F1
#
_entry.id   AF-A0A1S2CST5-F1
#
_cell.length_a   1.000
_cell.length_b   1.000
_cell.length_c   1.000
_cell.angle_alpha   90.00
_cell.angle_beta   90.00
_cell.angle_gamma   90.00
#
_symmetry.space_group_name_H-M   'P 1'
#
loop_
_entity.id
_entity.type
_entity.pdbx_description
1 polymer ?
#
loop_
_entity_poly.entity_id
_entity_poly.type
_entity_poly.pdbx_seq_one_letter_code
_entity_poly.pdbx_strand_id
1 'polypeptide(L)'
;MKTKNTDLSGCAVLDITTAEQWLTLPSDMQCSFSVYEPYEVNEAIRAQILYNDVSESKAKMWNEVVVDTSKWNKPISSYPIQAIFYHRGYLGSPVFERGGLEGAKYEQIRFFEESNKIIPIVAIDDKNIDYVFSYNEEDQAIHE
;
A
#
# COMPACT_ATOMS: atom_id res chain seq x y z
N MET A 1 -19.27 13.39 20.87
CA MET A 1 -17.81 13.47 21.08
C MET A 1 -17.13 12.71 19.97
N LYS A 2 -16.40 13.39 19.07
CA LYS A 2 -15.46 12.70 18.18
C LYS A 2 -14.30 12.24 19.05
N THR A 3 -14.10 10.93 19.18
CA THR A 3 -12.90 10.38 19.82
C THR A 3 -11.68 10.95 19.11
N LYS A 4 -10.77 11.55 19.88
CA LYS A 4 -9.49 12.03 19.36
C LYS A 4 -8.76 10.79 18.85
N ASN A 5 -8.64 10.66 17.53
CA ASN A 5 -7.94 9.54 16.91
C ASN A 5 -6.49 9.62 17.38
N THR A 6 -6.12 8.76 18.31
CA THR A 6 -4.79 8.75 18.92
C THR A 6 -3.89 7.98 17.98
N ASP A 7 -2.79 8.60 17.57
CA ASP A 7 -1.78 7.92 16.78
C ASP A 7 -1.09 6.86 17.64
N LEU A 8 -1.09 5.62 17.15
CA LEU A 8 -0.46 4.47 17.80
C LEU A 8 0.84 4.05 17.11
N SER A 9 1.30 4.84 16.13
CA SER A 9 2.61 4.67 15.51
C SER A 9 3.73 4.90 16.51
N GLY A 10 4.90 4.30 16.23
CA GLY A 10 5.99 4.22 17.21
C GLY A 10 7.39 4.32 16.64
N CYS A 11 7.57 4.37 15.31
CA CYS A 11 8.91 4.45 14.73
C CYS A 11 9.65 5.72 15.15
N ALA A 12 8.98 6.87 15.18
CA ALA A 12 9.57 8.13 15.62
C ALA A 12 10.06 8.10 17.08
N VAL A 13 9.43 7.32 17.97
CA VAL A 13 9.86 7.17 19.37
C VAL A 13 11.17 6.41 19.48
N LEU A 14 11.50 5.59 18.47
CA LEU A 14 12.74 4.83 18.36
C LEU A 14 13.79 5.54 17.49
N ASP A 15 13.58 6.83 17.15
CA ASP A 15 14.40 7.59 16.20
C ASP A 15 14.49 6.96 14.80
N ILE A 16 13.46 6.18 14.43
CA ILE A 16 13.31 5.57 13.10
C ILE A 16 12.36 6.44 12.30
N THR A 17 12.91 7.15 11.32
CA THR A 17 12.17 8.09 10.49
C THR A 17 12.22 7.73 9.01
N THR A 18 13.03 6.75 8.59
CA THR A 18 13.14 6.34 7.18
C THR A 18 12.92 4.84 6.97
N ALA A 19 12.49 4.49 5.77
CA ALA A 19 12.33 3.11 5.30
C ALA A 19 13.60 2.27 5.43
N GLU A 20 14.76 2.85 5.13
CA GLU A 20 16.06 2.16 5.27
C GLU A 20 16.36 1.84 6.74
N GLN A 21 16.09 2.76 7.65
CA GLN A 21 16.28 2.51 9.09
C GLN A 21 15.36 1.38 9.56
N TRP A 22 14.09 1.42 9.12
CA TRP A 22 13.11 0.37 9.44
C TRP A 22 13.57 -1.02 8.98
N LEU A 23 14.18 -1.14 7.80
CA LEU A 23 14.69 -2.42 7.29
C LEU A 23 15.87 -3.01 8.07
N THR A 24 16.59 -2.17 8.80
CA THR A 24 17.71 -2.61 9.63
C THR A 24 17.30 -3.05 11.03
N LEU A 25 16.00 -2.96 11.34
CA LEU A 25 15.47 -3.42 12.61
C LEU A 25 15.73 -4.92 12.82
N PRO A 26 16.13 -5.32 14.03
CA PRO A 26 16.12 -6.72 14.44
C PRO A 26 14.74 -7.35 14.23
N SER A 27 14.68 -8.65 13.92
CA SER A 27 13.42 -9.35 13.61
C SER A 27 12.43 -9.40 14.78
N ASP A 28 12.89 -9.19 16.01
CA ASP A 28 12.09 -9.08 17.23
C ASP A 28 11.66 -7.64 17.55
N MET A 29 12.07 -6.65 16.74
CA MET A 29 11.66 -5.26 16.85
C MET A 29 10.72 -4.89 15.70
N GLN A 30 9.55 -4.34 16.04
CA GLN A 30 8.60 -3.82 15.06
C GLN A 30 8.13 -2.44 15.50
N CYS A 31 8.10 -1.52 14.54
CA CYS A 31 7.44 -0.23 14.71
C CYS A 31 6.62 0.06 13.45
N SER A 32 5.61 0.90 13.58
CA SER A 32 4.86 1.45 12.46
C SER A 32 5.10 2.95 12.35
N PHE A 33 5.13 3.42 11.10
CA PHE A 33 5.07 4.83 10.74
C PHE A 33 3.67 5.40 10.97
N SER A 34 3.60 6.69 11.26
CA SER A 34 2.33 7.41 11.41
C SER A 34 1.53 7.44 10.12
N VAL A 35 0.21 7.22 10.25
CA VAL A 35 -0.76 7.44 9.17
C VAL A 35 -1.32 8.87 9.14
N TYR A 36 -0.96 9.70 10.12
CA TYR A 36 -1.40 11.08 10.22
C TYR A 36 -0.36 12.07 9.67
N GLU A 37 0.91 11.65 9.60
CA GLU A 37 2.01 12.45 9.06
C GLU A 37 2.34 12.03 7.62
N PRO A 38 2.15 12.92 6.61
CA PRO A 38 2.34 12.56 5.20
C PRO A 38 3.74 12.02 4.86
N TYR A 39 4.77 12.53 5.53
CA TYR A 39 6.14 12.05 5.35
C TYR A 39 6.29 10.59 5.82
N GLU A 40 5.76 10.27 7.00
CA GLU A 40 5.82 8.91 7.55
C GLU A 40 4.98 7.92 6.74
N VAL A 41 3.84 8.34 6.20
CA VAL A 41 3.06 7.53 5.25
C VAL A 41 3.89 7.14 4.04
N ASN A 42 4.67 8.07 3.48
CA ASN A 42 5.55 7.79 2.34
C ASN A 42 6.66 6.81 2.72
N GLU A 43 7.28 6.98 3.89
CA GLU A 43 8.31 6.06 4.37
C GLU A 43 7.76 4.65 4.66
N ALA A 44 6.49 4.52 5.08
CA ALA A 44 5.82 3.22 5.23
C ALA A 44 5.69 2.49 3.88
N ILE A 45 5.25 3.21 2.84
CA ILE A 45 5.13 2.69 1.49
C ILE A 45 6.51 2.29 0.96
N ARG A 46 7.52 3.14 1.16
CA ARG A 46 8.90 2.90 0.74
C ARG A 46 9.53 1.71 1.46
N ALA A 47 9.23 1.49 2.75
CA ALA A 47 9.72 0.35 3.52
C ALA A 47 9.24 -0.98 2.92
N GLN A 48 7.97 -1.06 2.51
CA GLN A 48 7.41 -2.22 1.83
C GLN A 48 8.13 -2.51 0.50
N ILE A 49 8.40 -1.45 -0.27
CA ILE A 49 9.10 -1.58 -1.55
C ILE A 49 10.53 -2.10 -1.34
N LEU A 50 11.29 -1.47 -0.43
CA LEU A 50 12.67 -1.87 -0.15
C LEU A 50 12.73 -3.29 0.45
N TYR A 51 11.79 -3.67 1.31
CA TYR A 51 11.69 -5.03 1.86
C TYR A 51 11.54 -6.07 0.74
N ASN A 52 10.71 -5.78 -0.25
CA ASN A 52 10.52 -6.65 -1.40
C ASN A 52 11.78 -6.74 -2.27
N ASP A 53 12.55 -5.66 -2.44
CA ASP A 53 13.82 -5.69 -3.18
C ASP A 53 14.83 -6.68 -2.55
N VAL A 54 14.94 -6.67 -1.22
CA VAL A 54 15.92 -7.49 -0.47
C VAL A 54 15.42 -8.90 -0.11
N SER A 55 14.10 -9.14 -0.13
CA SER A 55 13.52 -10.46 0.17
C SER A 55 13.77 -11.45 -0.96
N GLU A 56 14.30 -12.65 -0.69
CA GLU A 56 14.39 -13.73 -1.69
C GLU A 56 13.02 -14.38 -2.03
N SER A 57 11.95 -13.95 -1.38
CA SER A 57 10.63 -14.56 -1.53
C SER A 57 9.87 -14.08 -2.79
N LYS A 58 8.90 -14.87 -3.23
CA LYS A 58 7.95 -14.50 -4.31
C LYS A 58 7.11 -13.25 -4.00
N ALA A 59 7.19 -12.69 -2.78
CA ALA A 59 6.52 -11.44 -2.40
C ALA A 59 7.05 -10.21 -3.16
N LYS A 60 8.16 -10.34 -3.92
CA LYS A 60 8.66 -9.33 -4.88
C LYS A 60 7.63 -8.73 -5.81
N MET A 61 6.50 -9.41 -6.02
CA MET A 61 5.48 -9.00 -6.97
C MET A 61 4.42 -8.06 -6.35
N TRP A 62 4.36 -7.93 -5.03
CA TRP A 62 3.23 -7.30 -4.32
C TRP A 62 3.69 -5.97 -3.73
N ASN A 63 3.38 -4.86 -4.41
CA ASN A 63 3.66 -3.50 -3.91
C ASN A 63 2.43 -2.88 -3.22
N GLU A 64 1.60 -3.74 -2.65
CA GLU A 64 0.32 -3.40 -2.04
C GLU A 64 0.50 -3.24 -0.52
N VAL A 65 -0.24 -2.30 0.06
CA VAL A 65 -0.43 -2.25 1.50
C VAL A 65 -1.56 -3.23 1.84
N VAL A 66 -1.19 -4.43 2.30
CA VAL A 66 -2.16 -5.42 2.76
C VAL A 66 -2.55 -5.10 4.19
N VAL A 67 -3.77 -4.63 4.39
CA VAL A 67 -4.33 -4.42 5.73
C VAL A 67 -4.93 -5.74 6.19
N ASP A 68 -4.44 -6.27 7.32
CA ASP A 68 -5.05 -7.45 7.94
C ASP A 68 -6.47 -7.11 8.43
N THR A 69 -7.45 -7.55 7.66
CA THR A 69 -8.87 -7.39 7.95
C THR A 69 -9.47 -8.56 8.73
N SER A 70 -8.67 -9.54 9.18
CA SER A 70 -9.19 -10.72 9.89
C SER A 70 -9.96 -10.39 11.18
N LYS A 71 -9.66 -9.25 11.80
CA LYS A 71 -10.38 -8.74 12.99
C LYS A 71 -11.51 -7.78 12.66
N TRP A 72 -11.71 -7.48 11.38
CA TRP A 72 -12.74 -6.57 10.92
C TRP A 72 -14.08 -7.34 10.91
N ASN A 73 -15.03 -6.89 11.72
CA ASN A 73 -16.28 -7.62 11.99
C ASN A 73 -17.45 -7.20 11.08
N LYS A 74 -17.21 -6.37 10.07
CA LYS A 74 -18.21 -5.94 9.09
C LYS A 74 -17.85 -6.45 7.70
N PRO A 75 -18.84 -6.70 6.82
CA PRO A 75 -18.58 -7.11 5.43
C PRO A 75 -17.77 -6.05 4.68
N ILE A 76 -16.96 -6.48 3.70
CA ILE A 76 -16.08 -5.58 2.93
C ILE A 76 -16.83 -4.40 2.32
N SER A 77 -18.07 -4.65 1.86
CA SER A 77 -18.98 -3.66 1.28
C SER A 77 -19.32 -2.46 2.18
N SER A 78 -19.06 -2.58 3.49
CA SER A 78 -19.31 -1.54 4.50
C SER A 78 -18.12 -0.61 4.76
N TYR A 79 -16.91 -0.95 4.29
CA TYR A 79 -15.76 -0.08 4.43
C TYR A 79 -15.76 1.02 3.35
N PRO A 80 -15.26 2.22 3.67
CA PRO A 80 -15.19 3.33 2.73
C PRO A 80 -13.98 3.18 1.78
N ILE A 81 -13.84 2.03 1.13
CA ILE A 81 -12.81 1.81 0.11
C ILE A 81 -13.29 2.49 -1.18
N GLN A 82 -12.48 3.39 -1.72
CA GLN A 82 -12.83 4.21 -2.89
C GLN A 82 -11.92 3.98 -4.09
N ALA A 83 -10.78 3.31 -3.90
CA ALA A 83 -9.85 2.95 -4.97
C ALA A 83 -8.90 1.83 -4.48
N ILE A 84 -8.33 1.10 -5.43
CA ILE A 84 -7.17 0.22 -5.22
C ILE A 84 -5.98 0.89 -5.90
N PHE A 85 -4.79 0.82 -5.31
CA PHE A 85 -3.60 1.42 -5.91
C PHE A 85 -2.50 0.41 -6.14
N TYR A 86 -1.67 0.67 -7.14
CA TYR A 86 -0.40 -0.04 -7.36
C TYR A 86 0.71 0.96 -7.70
N HIS A 87 1.96 0.65 -7.39
CA HIS A 87 3.11 1.46 -7.84
C HIS A 87 3.57 1.05 -9.24
N ARG A 88 3.65 1.99 -10.18
CA ARG A 88 4.08 1.71 -11.56
C ARG A 88 5.59 1.44 -11.67
N GLY A 89 6.37 1.93 -10.72
CA GLY A 89 7.78 1.56 -10.59
C GLY A 89 8.55 2.47 -9.66
N TYR A 90 9.05 1.91 -8.56
CA TYR A 90 10.06 2.55 -7.73
C TYR A 90 11.38 2.71 -8.51
N LEU A 91 12.22 3.66 -8.09
CA LEU A 91 13.49 4.00 -8.73
C LEU A 91 14.37 2.76 -9.04
N GLY A 92 14.51 2.42 -10.33
CA GLY A 92 15.61 1.60 -10.84
C GLY A 92 15.44 0.08 -10.86
N SER A 93 14.29 -0.49 -10.46
CA SER A 93 14.14 -1.95 -10.37
C SER A 93 13.22 -2.54 -11.47
N PRO A 94 13.76 -3.23 -12.49
CA PRO A 94 13.00 -3.79 -13.62
C PRO A 94 12.10 -4.99 -13.23
N VAL A 95 12.15 -5.44 -11.97
CA VAL A 95 11.35 -6.57 -11.45
C VAL A 95 9.92 -6.13 -11.10
N PHE A 96 9.68 -4.82 -10.91
CA PHE A 96 8.46 -4.31 -10.26
C PHE A 96 7.39 -3.77 -11.22
N GLU A 97 7.69 -3.64 -12.51
CA GLU A 97 6.76 -3.02 -13.48
C GLU A 97 5.49 -3.85 -13.76
N ARG A 98 5.45 -5.15 -13.41
CA ARG A 98 4.31 -6.03 -13.77
C ARG A 98 3.55 -6.65 -12.59
N GLY A 99 4.15 -6.73 -11.40
CA GLY A 99 3.53 -7.44 -10.27
C GLY A 99 2.36 -6.67 -9.66
N GLY A 100 2.54 -5.37 -9.44
CA GLY A 100 1.55 -4.54 -8.73
C GLY A 100 0.22 -4.38 -9.47
N LEU A 101 0.25 -4.25 -10.80
CA LEU A 101 -0.98 -4.12 -11.59
C LEU A 101 -1.81 -5.41 -11.55
N GLU A 102 -1.17 -6.57 -11.67
CA GLU A 102 -1.87 -7.86 -11.62
C GLU A 102 -2.50 -8.11 -10.24
N GLY A 103 -1.80 -7.74 -9.17
CA GLY A 103 -2.35 -7.79 -7.81
C GLY A 103 -3.54 -6.84 -7.63
N ALA A 104 -3.41 -5.59 -8.08
CA ALA A 104 -4.51 -4.63 -8.04
C ALA A 104 -5.74 -5.08 -8.83
N LYS A 105 -5.54 -5.72 -9.99
CA LYS A 105 -6.62 -6.34 -10.78
C LYS A 105 -7.29 -7.49 -10.03
N TYR A 106 -6.51 -8.35 -9.38
CA TYR A 106 -7.02 -9.44 -8.55
C TYR A 106 -7.88 -8.89 -7.39
N GLU A 107 -7.39 -7.88 -6.67
CA GLU A 107 -8.15 -7.27 -5.57
C GLU A 107 -9.39 -6.51 -6.05
N GLN A 108 -9.36 -5.89 -7.24
CA GLN A 108 -10.54 -5.22 -7.81
C GLN A 108 -11.65 -6.22 -8.13
N ILE A 109 -11.31 -7.36 -8.73
CA ILE A 109 -12.26 -8.46 -8.98
C ILE A 109 -12.85 -8.93 -7.66
N ARG A 110 -12.00 -9.22 -6.67
CA ARG A 110 -12.44 -9.71 -5.36
C ARG A 110 -13.35 -8.72 -4.63
N PHE A 111 -13.00 -7.43 -4.63
CA PHE A 111 -13.84 -6.39 -4.04
C PHE A 111 -15.20 -6.31 -4.74
N PHE A 112 -15.24 -6.41 -6.07
CA PHE A 112 -16.48 -6.42 -6.82
C PHE A 112 -17.34 -7.64 -6.49
N GLU A 113 -16.76 -8.85 -6.45
CA GLU A 113 -17.47 -10.09 -6.10
C GLU A 113 -18.10 -10.03 -4.69
N GLU A 114 -17.43 -9.41 -3.73
CA GLU A 114 -17.90 -9.32 -2.33
C GLU A 114 -18.86 -8.14 -2.08
N SER A 115 -18.79 -7.08 -2.87
CA SER A 115 -19.52 -5.83 -2.60
C SER A 115 -20.51 -5.41 -3.68
N ASN A 116 -20.42 -5.98 -4.88
CA ASN A 116 -21.12 -5.57 -6.08
C ASN A 116 -20.94 -4.07 -6.42
N LYS A 117 -19.79 -3.50 -6.01
CA LYS A 117 -19.39 -2.11 -6.29
C LYS A 117 -18.12 -2.12 -7.13
N ILE A 118 -18.08 -1.26 -8.14
CA ILE A 118 -16.89 -1.01 -8.94
C ILE A 118 -16.12 0.14 -8.29
N ILE A 119 -14.81 -0.07 -8.07
CA ILE A 119 -13.88 0.96 -7.62
C ILE A 119 -12.69 1.01 -8.58
N PRO A 120 -12.11 2.18 -8.86
CA PRO A 120 -11.00 2.30 -9.79
C PRO A 120 -9.70 1.74 -9.22
N ILE A 121 -8.90 1.18 -10.11
CA ILE A 121 -7.45 1.00 -9.90
C ILE A 121 -6.76 2.30 -10.31
N VAL A 122 -5.90 2.83 -9.42
CA VAL A 122 -5.07 4.02 -9.66
C VAL A 122 -3.60 3.67 -9.56
N ALA A 123 -2.81 4.12 -10.53
CA ALA A 123 -1.36 3.94 -10.52
C ALA A 123 -0.70 5.07 -9.74
N ILE A 124 0.29 4.71 -8.92
CA ILE A 124 1.19 5.64 -8.23
C ILE A 124 2.50 5.74 -9.00
N ASP A 125 2.90 6.97 -9.34
CA ASP A 125 4.20 7.33 -9.89
C ASP A 125 4.91 8.31 -8.95
N ASP A 126 5.76 7.75 -8.08
CA ASP A 126 6.55 8.49 -7.10
C ASP A 126 7.70 9.28 -7.74
N LYS A 127 8.00 9.09 -9.03
CA LYS A 127 9.00 9.89 -9.77
C LYS A 127 8.41 11.20 -10.28
N ASN A 128 7.09 11.29 -10.40
CA ASN A 128 6.40 12.46 -10.92
C ASN A 128 5.55 13.11 -9.82
N ILE A 129 6.17 13.97 -9.01
CA ILE A 129 5.54 14.60 -7.84
C ILE A 129 4.30 15.46 -8.18
N ASP A 130 4.20 15.94 -9.42
CA ASP A 130 3.04 16.72 -9.88
C ASP A 130 1.88 15.82 -10.33
N TYR A 131 2.14 14.55 -10.63
CA TYR A 131 1.18 13.58 -11.15
C TYR A 131 1.34 12.22 -10.47
N VAL A 132 1.36 12.25 -9.14
CA VAL A 132 1.59 11.04 -8.31
C VAL A 132 0.54 9.98 -8.58
N PHE A 133 -0.71 10.36 -8.83
CA PHE A 133 -1.79 9.42 -9.14
C PHE A 133 -2.25 9.54 -10.59
N SER A 134 -2.41 8.42 -11.28
CA SER A 134 -2.97 8.36 -12.63
C SER A 134 -3.98 7.23 -12.78
N TYR A 135 -5.00 7.47 -13.62
CA TYR A 135 -5.99 6.47 -14.02
C TYR A 135 -5.74 6.05 -15.46
N ASN A 136 -5.86 4.76 -15.74
CA ASN A 136 -5.87 4.20 -17.09
C ASN A 136 -6.98 3.14 -17.18
N GLU A 137 -7.74 3.14 -18.26
CA GLU A 137 -8.82 2.17 -18.50
C GLU A 137 -8.26 0.76 -18.73
N GLU A 138 -7.08 0.63 -19.32
CA GLU A 138 -6.41 -0.67 -19.55
C GLU A 138 -5.91 -1.32 -18.24
N ASP A 139 -5.78 -0.52 -17.18
CA ASP A 139 -5.38 -0.99 -15.86
C ASP A 139 -6.58 -1.63 -15.11
N GLN A 140 -7.82 -1.44 -15.57
CA GLN A 140 -9.01 -1.98 -14.92
C GLN A 140 -9.26 -3.44 -15.32
N ALA A 141 -9.72 -4.26 -14.39
CA ALA A 141 -10.22 -5.62 -14.62
C ALA A 141 -11.76 -5.68 -14.67
N ILE A 142 -12.43 -4.74 -14.02
CA ILE A 142 -13.89 -4.58 -14.04
C ILE A 142 -14.22 -3.24 -14.69
N HIS A 143 -15.14 -3.27 -15.64
CA HIS A 143 -15.63 -2.10 -16.38
C HIS A 143 -17.12 -1.87 -16.10
N GLU A 144 -17.59 -0.64 -16.30
CA GLU A 144 -19.03 -0.30 -16.24
C GLU A 144 -19.85 -0.96 -17.35
#